data_AF-A0A7X1NS98-F1
#
_entry.id   AF-A0A7X1NS98-F1
#
_cell.length_a   1.000
_cell.length_b   1.000
_cell.length_c   1.000
_cell.angle_alpha   90.00
_cell.angle_beta   90.00
_cell.angle_gamma   90.00
#
_symmetry.space_group_name_H-M   'P 1'
#
loop_
_entity.id
_entity.type
_entity.pdbx_description
1 polymer ?
#
loop_
_entity_poly.entity_id
_entity_poly.type
_entity_poly.pdbx_seq_one_letter_code
_entity_poly.pdbx_strand_id
1 'polypeptide(L)'
;MLRSGVRRVATPVQGGRTMAGYFKLVDAHDDGYRVKLTAPDGTLVAVSTFYASKEEAIAGIELIREIAGTGPIVDHSRDESPDQDELFLGLQDASRRSDAVPHDA
;
A
#
# COMPACT_ATOMS: atom_id res chain seq x y z
N MET A 1 22.96 -1.56 24.50
CA MET A 1 22.78 -2.27 23.21
C MET A 1 21.94 -3.52 23.46
N LEU A 2 20.60 -3.44 23.39
CA LEU A 2 19.74 -4.63 23.45
C LEU A 2 19.28 -4.97 22.04
N ARG A 3 19.78 -6.10 21.51
CA ARG A 3 19.33 -6.66 20.24
C ARG A 3 17.94 -7.27 20.48
N SER A 4 16.90 -6.59 20.02
CA SER A 4 15.55 -7.15 19.92
C SER A 4 15.62 -8.39 19.04
N GLY A 5 15.57 -9.56 19.68
CA GLY A 5 15.56 -10.85 19.01
C GLY A 5 14.21 -11.03 18.33
N VAL A 6 14.19 -10.92 17.01
CA VAL A 6 13.03 -11.28 16.18
C VAL A 6 12.79 -12.78 16.38
N ARG A 7 11.90 -13.14 17.30
CA ARG A 7 11.38 -14.50 17.45
C ARG A 7 10.69 -14.86 16.13
N ARG A 8 11.30 -15.75 15.35
CA ARG A 8 10.61 -16.40 14.23
C ARG A 8 9.42 -17.18 14.80
N VAL A 9 8.22 -16.69 14.53
CA VAL A 9 6.98 -17.42 14.81
C VAL A 9 6.95 -18.59 13.82
N ALA A 10 7.18 -19.80 14.32
CA ALA A 10 6.95 -21.03 13.55
C ALA A 10 5.48 -21.07 13.15
N THR A 11 5.18 -21.43 11.91
CA THR A 11 3.83 -21.44 11.36
C THR A 11 2.93 -22.34 12.22
N PRO A 12 1.92 -21.81 12.91
CA PRO A 12 1.03 -22.65 13.70
C PRO A 12 0.18 -23.48 12.73
N VAL A 13 0.39 -24.79 12.71
CA VAL A 13 -0.49 -25.73 11.99
C VAL A 13 -1.62 -26.14 12.95
N GLN A 14 -2.84 -25.64 12.71
CA GLN A 14 -4.01 -26.02 13.50
C GLN A 14 -4.70 -27.23 12.82
N GLY A 15 -4.53 -28.43 13.36
CA GLY A 15 -5.37 -29.59 13.03
C GLY A 15 -5.31 -30.10 11.57
N GLY A 16 -4.15 -30.03 10.91
CA GLY A 16 -3.97 -30.60 9.57
C GLY A 16 -4.53 -29.76 8.41
N ARG A 17 -4.97 -28.52 8.66
CA ARG A 17 -5.32 -27.54 7.63
C ARG A 17 -4.30 -26.41 7.61
N THR A 18 -3.85 -26.02 6.43
CA THR A 18 -2.97 -24.85 6.26
C THR A 18 -3.73 -23.60 6.70
N MET A 19 -3.24 -22.91 7.73
CA MET A 19 -3.81 -21.61 8.15
C MET A 19 -3.76 -20.63 6.98
N ALA A 20 -4.76 -19.76 6.81
CA ALA A 20 -4.78 -18.75 5.74
C ALA A 20 -3.80 -17.58 5.98
N GLY A 21 -3.31 -17.45 7.22
CA GLY A 21 -2.43 -16.38 7.67
C GLY A 21 -2.64 -16.13 9.17
N TYR A 22 -2.00 -15.10 9.70
CA TYR A 22 -2.13 -14.74 11.11
C TYR A 22 -1.79 -13.26 11.35
N PHE A 23 -2.40 -12.69 12.39
CA PHE A 23 -2.14 -11.34 12.86
C PHE A 23 -1.00 -11.34 13.89
N LYS A 24 -0.14 -10.33 13.82
CA LYS A 24 0.89 -10.05 14.82
C LYS A 24 0.65 -8.64 15.38
N LEU A 25 0.63 -8.53 16.70
CA LEU A 25 0.72 -7.25 17.39
C LEU A 25 2.20 -6.94 17.61
N VAL A 26 2.64 -5.76 17.21
CA VAL A 26 4.03 -5.32 17.35
C VAL A 26 4.08 -3.93 17.97
N ASP A 27 5.13 -3.67 18.73
CA ASP A 27 5.40 -2.33 19.27
C ASP A 27 5.81 -1.38 18.15
N ALA A 28 5.33 -0.14 18.24
CA ALA A 28 5.66 0.97 17.37
C ALA A 28 6.62 1.94 18.08
N HIS A 29 6.93 3.08 17.45
CA HIS A 29 7.57 4.18 18.19
C HIS A 29 6.60 4.73 19.26
N ASP A 30 7.11 5.52 20.21
CA ASP A 30 6.31 6.20 21.24
C ASP A 30 5.37 5.27 22.04
N ASP A 31 5.83 4.06 22.35
CA ASP A 31 5.13 3.06 23.17
C ASP A 31 3.74 2.64 22.66
N GLY A 32 3.42 2.92 21.40
CA GLY A 32 2.19 2.45 20.79
C GLY A 32 2.33 1.12 20.04
N TYR A 33 1.30 0.77 19.27
CA TYR A 33 1.14 -0.55 18.69
C TYR A 33 0.78 -0.48 17.21
N ARG A 34 1.18 -1.52 16.47
CA ARG A 34 0.72 -1.80 15.12
C ARG A 34 0.33 -3.26 14.98
N VAL A 35 -0.57 -3.51 14.04
CA VAL A 35 -1.02 -4.84 13.65
C VAL A 35 -0.41 -5.17 12.29
N LYS A 36 0.14 -6.38 12.16
CA LYS A 36 0.65 -6.92 10.89
C LYS A 36 -0.11 -8.17 10.50
N LEU A 37 -0.62 -8.22 9.28
CA LEU A 37 -1.18 -9.43 8.70
C LEU A 37 -0.10 -10.17 7.93
N THR A 38 0.17 -11.43 8.29
CA THR A 38 1.20 -12.26 7.66
C THR A 38 0.56 -13.49 7.01
N ALA A 39 0.97 -13.78 5.78
CA ALA A 39 0.63 -15.00 5.08
C ALA A 39 1.32 -16.23 5.70
N PRO A 40 0.90 -17.46 5.37
CA PRO A 40 1.41 -18.68 5.99
C PRO A 40 2.89 -18.95 5.70
N ASP A 41 3.37 -18.48 4.55
CA ASP A 41 4.77 -18.51 4.12
C ASP A 41 5.65 -17.46 4.84
N GLY A 42 5.05 -16.58 5.65
CA GLY A 42 5.73 -15.50 6.35
C GLY A 42 5.72 -14.16 5.60
N THR A 43 5.13 -14.09 4.41
CA THR A 43 5.03 -12.86 3.62
C THR A 43 4.15 -11.84 4.33
N LEU A 44 4.61 -10.59 4.41
CA LEU A 44 3.83 -9.49 4.99
C LEU A 44 2.76 -9.04 4.00
N VAL A 45 1.50 -9.05 4.42
CA VAL A 45 0.34 -8.72 3.56
C VAL A 45 -0.13 -7.29 3.83
N ALA A 46 -0.26 -6.91 5.09
CA ALA A 46 -0.74 -5.58 5.48
C ALA A 46 -0.15 -5.14 6.82
N VAL A 47 -0.08 -3.83 7.02
CA VAL A 47 0.31 -3.18 8.29
C VAL A 47 -0.73 -2.12 8.60
N SER A 48 -1.25 -2.11 9.83
CA SER A 48 -2.19 -1.08 10.29
C SER A 48 -1.49 0.27 10.49
N THR A 49 -2.32 1.29 10.69
CA THR A 49 -1.90 2.54 11.31
C THR A 49 -1.46 2.31 12.77
N PHE A 50 -0.91 3.36 13.38
CA PHE A 50 -0.56 3.40 14.79
C PHE A 50 -1.80 3.33 15.68
N TYR A 51 -1.70 2.60 16.78
CA TYR A 51 -2.65 2.58 17.89
C TYR A 51 -1.96 3.01 19.17
N ALA A 52 -2.64 3.78 20.02
CA ALA A 52 -2.06 4.26 21.27
C ALA A 52 -2.06 3.17 22.36
N SER A 53 -3.01 2.23 22.28
CA SER A 53 -3.14 1.13 23.24
C SER A 53 -3.25 -0.24 22.56
N LYS A 54 -3.05 -1.29 23.35
CA LYS A 54 -3.19 -2.67 22.88
C LYS A 54 -4.64 -3.02 22.63
N GLU A 55 -5.55 -2.49 23.42
CA GLU A 55 -7.00 -2.68 23.31
C GLU A 55 -7.51 -2.10 21.99
N GLU A 56 -7.04 -0.91 21.61
CA GLU A 56 -7.35 -0.30 20.30
C GLU A 56 -6.85 -1.17 19.14
N ALA A 57 -5.64 -1.70 19.25
CA ALA A 57 -5.09 -2.59 18.23
C ALA A 57 -5.88 -3.91 18.11
N ILE A 58 -6.40 -4.46 19.21
CA ILE A 58 -7.28 -5.64 19.20
C ILE A 58 -8.61 -5.31 18.50
N ALA A 59 -9.23 -4.18 18.84
CA ALA A 59 -10.44 -3.71 18.15
C ALA A 59 -10.20 -3.51 16.64
N GLY A 60 -9.00 -3.01 16.29
CA GLY A 60 -8.56 -2.92 14.89
C GLY A 60 -8.50 -4.27 14.18
N ILE A 61 -8.07 -5.36 14.84
CA ILE A 61 -8.07 -6.71 14.27
C ILE A 61 -9.50 -7.19 14.01
N GLU A 62 -10.43 -6.94 14.92
CA GLU A 62 -11.84 -7.31 14.74
C GLU A 62 -12.45 -6.60 13.52
N LEU A 63 -12.20 -5.30 13.39
CA LEU A 63 -12.63 -4.51 12.24
C LEU A 63 -11.99 -5.01 10.93
N ILE A 64 -10.69 -5.30 10.93
CA ILE A 64 -10.02 -5.83 9.74
C ILE A 64 -10.61 -7.19 9.33
N ARG A 65 -10.96 -8.06 10.29
CA ARG A 65 -11.59 -9.35 9.97
C ARG A 65 -12.96 -9.19 9.32
N GLU A 66 -13.74 -8.22 9.76
CA GLU A 66 -15.02 -7.89 9.16
C GLU A 66 -14.84 -7.39 7.72
N ILE A 67 -13.96 -6.39 7.52
CA ILE A 67 -13.73 -5.76 6.22
C ILE A 67 -13.03 -6.71 5.24
N ALA A 68 -12.05 -7.50 5.68
CA ALA A 68 -11.27 -8.36 4.77
C ALA A 68 -12.11 -9.47 4.13
N GLY A 69 -13.23 -9.87 4.74
CA GLY A 69 -14.14 -10.87 4.18
C GLY A 69 -15.14 -10.31 3.17
N THR A 70 -15.54 -9.04 3.29
CA THR A 70 -16.72 -8.50 2.61
C THR A 70 -16.55 -7.09 2.02
N GLY A 71 -15.43 -6.43 2.30
CA GLY A 71 -15.19 -5.03 1.94
C GLY A 71 -15.08 -4.82 0.43
N PRO A 72 -15.62 -3.69 -0.10
CA PRO A 72 -15.48 -3.36 -1.51
C PRO A 72 -14.04 -3.02 -1.86
N ILE A 73 -13.63 -3.36 -3.08
CA ILE A 73 -12.33 -2.96 -3.64
C ILE A 73 -12.51 -1.59 -4.29
N VAL A 74 -11.69 -0.62 -3.87
CA VAL A 74 -11.63 0.72 -4.48
C VAL A 74 -10.23 0.90 -5.05
N ASP A 75 -10.13 1.06 -6.36
CA ASP A 75 -8.87 1.30 -7.06
C ASP A 75 -8.55 2.81 -7.07
N HIS A 76 -7.39 3.16 -6.52
CA HIS A 76 -6.84 4.52 -6.51
C HIS A 76 -5.46 4.57 -7.20
N SER A 77 -5.11 3.55 -7.99
CA SER A 77 -3.92 3.60 -8.83
C SER A 77 -4.05 4.75 -9.84
N ARG A 78 -2.92 5.38 -10.17
CA ARG A 78 -2.89 6.37 -11.24
C ARG A 78 -3.09 5.62 -12.55
N ASP A 79 -4.15 5.96 -13.25
CA ASP A 79 -4.34 5.58 -14.65
C ASP A 79 -3.35 6.44 -15.46
N GLU A 80 -2.21 5.88 -15.85
CA GLU A 80 -1.31 6.56 -16.77
C GLU A 80 -1.94 6.53 -18.17
N SER A 81 -2.89 7.43 -18.41
CA SER A 81 -3.35 7.73 -19.76
C SER A 81 -2.24 8.54 -20.43
N PRO A 82 -1.54 8.01 -21.45
CA PRO A 82 -0.39 8.67 -22.07
C PRO A 82 -0.79 9.84 -23.00
N ASP A 83 -1.92 10.49 -22.77
CA ASP A 83 -2.53 11.42 -23.73
C ASP A 83 -2.48 12.89 -23.28
N GLN A 84 -1.54 13.27 -22.42
CA GLN A 84 -1.31 14.69 -22.08
C GLN A 84 0.02 15.25 -22.58
N ASP A 85 0.98 14.39 -22.94
CA ASP A 85 2.27 14.84 -23.48
C ASP A 85 2.22 15.19 -24.98
N GLU A 86 1.36 14.52 -25.77
CA GLU A 86 1.19 14.84 -27.20
C GLU A 86 0.39 16.13 -27.45
N LEU A 87 -0.52 16.51 -26.53
CA LEU A 87 -1.29 17.76 -26.62
C LEU A 87 -0.42 19.01 -26.42
N PHE A 88 0.69 18.89 -25.67
CA PHE A 88 1.61 20.01 -25.43
C PHE A 88 2.62 20.20 -26.58
N LEU A 89 2.98 19.12 -27.29
CA LEU A 89 3.93 19.15 -28.42
C LEU A 89 3.28 19.63 -29.73
N GLY A 90 1.99 19.37 -29.95
CA GLY A 90 1.27 19.78 -31.17
C GLY A 90 1.02 21.29 -31.30
N LEU A 91 1.02 22.03 -30.19
CA LEU A 91 0.75 23.48 -30.21
C LEU A 91 1.99 24.32 -30.52
N GLN A 92 3.19 23.78 -30.30
CA GLN A 92 4.45 24.50 -30.54
C GLN A 92 4.86 24.49 -32.02
N ASP A 93 4.43 23.48 -32.79
CA ASP A 93 4.76 23.34 -34.21
C ASP A 93 3.88 24.24 -35.09
N ALA A 94 2.62 24.49 -34.69
CA ALA A 94 1.73 25.40 -35.39
C ALA A 94 2.18 26.88 -35.28
N SER A 95 2.84 27.26 -34.18
CA SER A 95 3.28 28.65 -33.99
C SER A 95 4.56 29.01 -34.75
N ARG A 96 5.40 28.03 -35.12
CA ARG A 96 6.64 28.28 -35.89
C ARG A 96 6.43 28.42 -37.40
N ARG A 97 5.27 28.03 -37.93
CA ARG A 97 4.97 28.18 -39.37
C ARG A 97 4.50 29.58 -39.77
N SER A 98 4.16 30.44 -38.82
CA SER A 98 3.59 31.77 -39.11
C SER A 98 4.62 32.89 -39.27
N ASP A 99 5.90 32.67 -38.97
CA ASP A 99 6.95 33.71 -39.03
C ASP A 99 7.82 33.65 -40.31
N ALA A 100 7.49 32.82 -41.29
CA ALA A 100 8.19 32.80 -42.58
C ALA A 100 7.56 33.82 -43.55
N VAL A 101 7.91 35.10 -43.38
CA VAL A 101 7.64 36.14 -44.39
C VAL A 101 8.63 35.97 -45.53
N PRO A 102 8.20 35.69 -46.78
CA PRO A 102 9.12 35.71 -47.92
C PRO A 102 9.45 37.17 -48.24
N HIS A 103 10.69 37.55 -47.98
CA HIS A 103 11.25 38.81 -48.44
C HIS A 103 11.74 38.58 -49.88
N ASP A 104 10.90 38.91 -50.86
CA ASP A 104 11.32 38.92 -52.27
C ASP A 104 11.44 40.37 -52.78
N ALA A 105 12.39 40.55 -53.68
CA ALA A 105 13.13 41.77 -54.01
C ALA A 105 12.36 42.86 -54.78
#